data_AF-A0A432QI95-F1
#
_entry.id   AF-A0A432QI95-F1
#
_cell.length_a   1.000
_cell.length_b   1.000
_cell.length_c   1.000
_cell.angle_alpha   90.00
_cell.angle_beta   90.00
_cell.angle_gamma   90.00
#
_symmetry.space_group_name_H-M   'P 1'
#
loop_
_entity.id
_entity.type
_entity.pdbx_description
1 polymer ?
#
loop_
_entity_poly.entity_id
_entity_poly.type
_entity_poly.pdbx_seq_one_letter_code
_entity_poly.pdbx_strand_id
1 'polypeptide(L)'
;MDTFDIVIIGAGHAGCEAALACARMGCKTLVCIINADTIGAMSCNPAIGGLAKGHLVKEIDALGGEMAKNIDATGIQFRRLNTSKGPAVRSSRAQADRLLYRLRMKNILENQENLEIRQTVVDEIVVKNNR
;
A
#
# COMPACT_ATOMS: atom_id res chain seq x y z
N MET A 1 18.55 16.06 15.60
CA MET A 1 17.11 15.78 15.42
C MET A 1 16.86 15.69 13.93
N ASP A 2 16.47 14.53 13.44
CA ASP A 2 16.11 14.37 12.02
C ASP A 2 14.80 15.09 11.74
N THR A 3 14.81 15.97 10.75
CA THR A 3 13.60 16.57 10.19
C THR A 3 13.11 15.69 9.05
N PHE A 4 11.79 15.52 8.94
CA PHE A 4 11.12 14.81 7.86
C PHE A 4 10.16 15.78 7.17
N ASP A 5 10.01 15.63 5.86
CA ASP A 5 9.07 16.43 5.07
C ASP A 5 7.64 15.95 5.28
N ILE A 6 7.47 14.62 5.38
CA ILE A 6 6.17 13.96 5.48
C ILE A 6 6.22 12.89 6.56
N VAL A 7 5.18 12.86 7.41
CA VAL A 7 4.97 11.79 8.40
C VAL A 7 3.67 11.09 8.09
N ILE A 8 3.74 9.79 7.83
CA ILE A 8 2.60 8.90 7.59
C ILE A 8 2.32 8.12 8.87
N ILE A 9 1.11 8.26 9.39
CA ILE A 9 0.67 7.56 10.61
C ILE A 9 -0.13 6.32 10.20
N GLY A 10 0.49 5.16 10.40
CA GLY A 10 -0.04 3.84 10.06
C GLY A 10 0.44 3.31 8.71
N ALA A 11 0.76 2.02 8.65
CA ALA A 11 1.18 1.34 7.41
C ALA A 11 0.21 0.23 6.98
N GLY A 12 -1.08 0.56 6.98
CA GLY A 12 -2.08 -0.21 6.23
C GLY A 12 -1.93 0.01 4.72
N HIS A 13 -2.88 -0.48 3.91
CA HIS A 13 -2.81 -0.35 2.44
C HIS A 13 -2.68 1.10 1.97
N ALA A 14 -3.46 2.03 2.54
CA ALA A 14 -3.38 3.45 2.20
C ALA A 14 -2.04 4.07 2.64
N GLY A 15 -1.59 3.75 3.86
CA GLY A 15 -0.32 4.24 4.40
C GLY A 15 0.89 3.74 3.60
N CYS A 16 0.88 2.49 3.13
CA CYS A 16 1.93 1.96 2.27
C CYS A 16 2.03 2.71 0.95
N GLU A 17 0.92 2.93 0.25
CA GLU A 17 0.94 3.68 -1.01
C GLU A 17 1.32 5.16 -0.81
N ALA A 18 0.81 5.80 0.25
CA ALA A 18 1.18 7.19 0.57
C ALA A 18 2.67 7.32 0.88
N ALA A 19 3.20 6.43 1.72
CA ALA A 19 4.61 6.37 2.07
C ALA A 19 5.51 6.21 0.84
N LEU A 20 5.20 5.21 -0.01
CA LEU A 20 5.96 4.94 -1.22
C LEU A 20 5.86 6.10 -2.22
N ALA A 21 4.68 6.70 -2.41
CA ALA A 21 4.51 7.84 -3.30
C ALA A 21 5.37 9.03 -2.86
N CYS A 22 5.28 9.43 -1.58
CA CYS A 22 6.05 10.54 -1.03
C CYS A 22 7.57 10.29 -1.14
N ALA A 23 8.04 9.11 -0.75
CA ALA A 23 9.45 8.76 -0.80
C ALA A 23 10.00 8.72 -2.24
N ARG A 24 9.23 8.15 -3.19
CA ARG A 24 9.59 8.10 -4.62
C ARG A 24 9.57 9.48 -5.29
N MET A 25 8.81 10.43 -4.75
CA MET A 25 8.85 11.83 -5.16
C MET A 25 10.03 12.61 -4.55
N GLY A 26 10.87 11.97 -3.73
CA GLY A 26 12.07 12.56 -3.15
C GLY A 26 11.87 13.21 -1.77
N CYS A 27 10.68 13.09 -1.17
CA CYS A 27 10.42 13.61 0.18
C CYS A 27 11.01 12.68 1.23
N LYS A 28 11.75 13.22 2.21
CA LYS A 28 12.20 12.45 3.38
C LYS A 28 10.98 12.10 4.24
N THR A 29 10.58 10.84 4.20
CA THR A 29 9.27 10.38 4.68
C THR A 29 9.44 9.43 5.85
N LEU A 30 8.71 9.69 6.93
CA LEU A 30 8.64 8.82 8.11
C LEU A 30 7.32 8.06 8.13
N VAL A 31 7.36 6.75 8.36
CA VAL A 31 6.17 5.94 8.66
C VAL A 31 6.18 5.56 10.13
N CYS A 32 5.18 6.00 10.86
CA CYS A 32 4.94 5.57 12.24
C CYS A 32 3.93 4.43 12.25
N ILE A 33 4.24 3.30 12.90
CA ILE A 33 3.32 2.17 13.00
C ILE A 33 3.40 1.51 14.37
N ILE A 34 2.27 1.07 14.93
CA ILE A 34 2.21 0.42 16.24
C ILE A 34 2.98 -0.91 16.24
N ASN A 35 2.85 -1.70 15.17
CA ASN A 35 3.54 -2.97 15.00
C ASN A 35 4.04 -3.13 13.55
N ALA A 36 5.35 -3.11 13.35
CA ALA A 36 5.99 -3.24 12.04
C ALA A 36 5.73 -4.60 11.37
N ASP A 37 5.37 -5.64 12.12
CA ASP A 37 4.95 -6.91 11.56
C ASP A 37 3.54 -6.87 10.95
N THR A 38 2.79 -5.79 11.12
CA THR A 38 1.44 -5.65 10.53
C THR A 38 1.39 -4.80 9.27
N ILE A 39 2.55 -4.37 8.76
CA ILE A 39 2.67 -3.61 7.51
C ILE A 39 2.00 -4.37 6.36
N GLY A 40 1.06 -3.74 5.67
CA GLY A 40 0.36 -4.33 4.52
C GLY A 40 -0.51 -5.54 4.86
N ALA A 41 -0.90 -5.74 6.12
CA ALA A 41 -1.73 -6.88 6.53
C ALA A 41 -3.13 -6.82 5.89
N MET A 42 -3.59 -7.97 5.38
CA MET A 42 -4.95 -8.14 4.87
C MET A 42 -5.91 -8.56 5.99
N SER A 43 -6.63 -7.60 6.57
CA SER A 43 -7.54 -7.83 7.72
C SER A 43 -8.84 -8.54 7.36
N CYS A 44 -9.36 -8.36 6.14
CA CYS A 44 -10.63 -8.94 5.71
C CYS A 44 -10.40 -10.20 4.86
N ASN A 45 -10.59 -10.10 3.54
CA ASN A 45 -10.45 -11.22 2.61
C ASN A 45 -9.04 -11.27 1.99
N PRO A 46 -8.49 -12.47 1.72
CA PRO A 46 -7.19 -12.63 1.08
C PRO A 46 -7.29 -12.39 -0.44
N ALA A 47 -7.81 -11.24 -0.87
CA ALA A 47 -8.02 -10.95 -2.28
C ALA A 47 -7.90 -9.46 -2.61
N ILE A 48 -7.30 -9.18 -3.77
CA ILE A 48 -7.18 -7.84 -4.36
C ILE A 48 -7.94 -7.80 -5.68
N GLY A 49 -8.54 -6.64 -5.98
CA GLY A 49 -9.41 -6.46 -7.14
C GLY A 49 -10.85 -6.90 -6.92
N GLY A 50 -11.56 -7.22 -7.99
CA GLY A 50 -13.02 -7.30 -8.04
C GLY A 50 -13.59 -6.21 -8.97
N LEU A 51 -14.91 -6.15 -9.16
CA LEU A 51 -15.53 -5.31 -10.20
C LEU A 51 -15.00 -3.86 -10.22
N ALA A 52 -15.28 -3.06 -9.19
CA ALA A 52 -14.73 -1.70 -9.08
C ALA A 52 -13.25 -1.71 -8.64
N LYS A 53 -12.91 -2.53 -7.65
CA LYS A 53 -11.58 -2.56 -7.03
C LYS A 53 -10.45 -2.89 -8.01
N GLY A 54 -10.71 -3.73 -9.01
CA GLY A 54 -9.70 -4.09 -10.02
C GLY A 54 -9.36 -2.94 -10.97
N HIS A 55 -10.28 -1.99 -11.17
CA HIS A 55 -9.98 -0.75 -11.90
C HIS A 55 -9.08 0.15 -11.04
N LEU A 56 -9.44 0.37 -9.77
CA LEU A 56 -8.62 1.15 -8.83
C LEU A 56 -7.21 0.60 -8.70
N VAL A 57 -7.04 -0.73 -8.61
CA VAL A 57 -5.69 -1.34 -8.55
C VAL A 57 -4.88 -1.03 -9.82
N LYS A 58 -5.51 -1.02 -11.00
CA LYS A 58 -4.84 -0.67 -12.26
C LYS A 58 -4.53 0.82 -12.36
N GLU A 59 -5.38 1.67 -11.81
CA GLU A 59 -5.13 3.11 -11.73
C GLU A 59 -3.95 3.40 -10.79
N ILE A 60 -3.89 2.74 -9.62
CA ILE A 60 -2.76 2.80 -8.70
C ILE A 60 -1.47 2.36 -9.39
N ASP A 61 -1.51 1.25 -10.14
CA ASP A 61 -0.36 0.75 -10.92
C ASP A 61 0.12 1.78 -11.95
N ALA A 62 -0.82 2.35 -12.72
CA ALA A 62 -0.52 3.36 -13.73
C ALA A 62 0.10 4.63 -13.14
N LEU A 63 -0.24 4.98 -11.90
CA LEU A 63 0.36 6.08 -11.14
C LEU A 63 1.69 5.71 -10.47
N GLY A 64 2.17 4.47 -10.62
CA GLY A 64 3.43 4.00 -10.07
C GLY A 64 3.34 3.45 -8.63
N GLY A 65 2.14 3.18 -8.14
CA GLY A 65 1.90 2.52 -6.86
C GLY A 65 2.34 1.05 -6.86
N GLU A 66 2.20 0.41 -5.70
CA GLU A 66 2.81 -0.90 -5.45
C GLU A 66 1.82 -2.06 -5.39
N MET A 67 0.55 -1.78 -5.08
CA MET A 67 -0.48 -2.79 -4.85
C MET A 67 -0.60 -3.82 -5.98
N ALA A 68 -0.53 -3.39 -7.24
CA ALA A 68 -0.61 -4.28 -8.40
C ALA A 68 0.60 -5.22 -8.51
N LYS A 69 1.82 -4.67 -8.36
CA LYS A 69 3.06 -5.46 -8.37
C LYS A 69 3.12 -6.43 -7.19
N ASN A 70 2.63 -5.99 -6.03
CA ASN A 70 2.59 -6.82 -4.84
C ASN A 70 1.63 -8.00 -5.01
N ILE A 71 0.42 -7.77 -5.54
CA ILE A 71 -0.52 -8.87 -5.78
C ILE A 71 -0.04 -9.81 -6.90
N ASP A 72 0.60 -9.31 -7.94
CA ASP A 72 1.14 -10.16 -9.01
C ASP A 72 2.22 -11.11 -8.49
N ALA A 73 3.07 -10.64 -7.58
CA ALA A 73 4.14 -11.45 -6.99
C ALA A 73 3.66 -12.46 -5.93
N THR A 74 2.48 -12.25 -5.32
CA THR A 74 2.01 -13.06 -4.18
C THR A 74 0.63 -13.67 -4.42
N GLY A 75 0.13 -13.60 -5.65
CA GLY A 75 -1.16 -14.10 -6.05
C GLY A 75 -1.14 -15.62 -6.23
N ILE A 76 -2.16 -16.30 -5.71
CA ILE A 76 -2.33 -17.76 -5.82
C ILE A 76 -3.36 -18.15 -6.90
N GLN A 77 -4.25 -17.23 -7.27
CA GLN A 77 -5.24 -17.44 -8.32
C GLN A 77 -5.65 -16.10 -8.93
N PHE A 78 -5.68 -16.04 -10.26
CA PHE A 78 -6.11 -14.85 -11.02
C PHE A 78 -7.36 -15.17 -11.83
N ARG A 79 -8.33 -14.25 -11.81
CA ARG A 79 -9.55 -14.35 -12.62
C ARG A 79 -9.86 -13.00 -13.26
N ARG A 80 -10.36 -13.05 -14.50
CA ARG A 80 -11.12 -11.94 -15.09
C ARG A 80 -12.60 -12.14 -14.79
N LEU A 81 -13.25 -11.09 -14.30
CA LEU A 81 -14.68 -11.03 -14.04
C LEU A 81 -15.39 -10.41 -15.25
N ASN A 82 -16.66 -10.76 -15.44
CA ASN A 82 -17.50 -10.24 -16.54
C ASN A 82 -16.90 -10.45 -17.95
N THR A 83 -16.20 -11.55 -18.18
CA THR A 83 -15.53 -11.84 -19.48
C THR A 83 -16.49 -11.90 -20.66
N SER A 84 -17.74 -12.33 -20.43
CA SER A 84 -18.81 -12.35 -21.43
C SER A 84 -19.42 -10.98 -21.74
N LYS A 85 -19.11 -9.94 -20.94
CA LYS A 85 -19.62 -8.57 -21.13
C LYS A 85 -18.60 -7.67 -21.83
N GLY A 86 -19.02 -6.45 -22.16
CA GLY A 86 -18.17 -5.45 -22.81
C GLY A 86 -16.97 -5.00 -21.95
N PRO A 87 -15.90 -4.45 -22.56
CA PRO A 87 -14.66 -4.09 -21.86
C PRO A 87 -14.84 -3.16 -20.65
N ALA A 88 -15.78 -2.20 -20.72
CA ALA A 88 -16.03 -1.22 -19.68
C ALA A 88 -16.44 -1.83 -18.31
N VAL A 89 -16.91 -3.08 -18.29
CA VAL A 89 -17.32 -3.77 -17.06
C VAL A 89 -16.47 -5.00 -16.74
N ARG A 90 -15.43 -5.28 -17.53
CA ARG A 90 -14.46 -6.35 -17.26
C ARG A 90 -13.49 -5.88 -16.18
N SER A 91 -13.14 -6.77 -15.26
CA SER A 91 -12.21 -6.42 -14.19
C SER A 91 -11.39 -7.62 -13.73
N SER A 92 -10.25 -7.36 -13.08
CA SER A 92 -9.38 -8.40 -12.55
C SER A 92 -9.62 -8.62 -11.06
N ARG A 93 -9.50 -9.87 -10.62
CA ARG A 93 -9.48 -10.24 -9.21
C ARG A 93 -8.43 -11.31 -9.00
N ALA A 94 -7.62 -11.16 -7.97
CA ALA A 94 -6.64 -12.16 -7.55
C ALA A 94 -6.85 -12.54 -6.08
N GLN A 95 -6.71 -13.82 -5.78
CA GLN A 95 -6.53 -14.30 -4.41
C GLN A 95 -5.05 -14.18 -4.07
N ALA A 96 -4.72 -13.76 -2.85
CA ALA A 96 -3.36 -13.56 -2.37
C ALA A 96 -3.01 -14.60 -1.31
N ASP A 97 -1.76 -15.03 -1.29
CA ASP A 97 -1.17 -15.54 -0.06
C ASP A 97 -0.98 -14.36 0.92
N ARG A 98 -1.68 -14.41 2.06
CA ARG A 98 -1.67 -13.31 3.06
C ARG A 98 -0.28 -13.05 3.62
N LEU A 99 0.49 -14.12 3.86
CA LEU A 99 1.81 -14.00 4.47
C LEU A 99 2.78 -13.40 3.46
N LEU A 100 2.79 -13.92 2.22
CA LEU A 100 3.68 -13.41 1.19
C LEU A 100 3.35 -11.97 0.82
N TYR A 101 2.07 -11.59 0.69
CA TYR A 101 1.67 -10.21 0.40
C TYR A 101 2.20 -9.23 1.46
N ARG A 102 2.04 -9.58 2.75
CA ARG A 102 2.51 -8.81 3.89
C ARG A 102 4.03 -8.68 3.91
N LEU A 103 4.74 -9.82 3.79
CA LEU A 103 6.20 -9.85 3.83
C LEU A 103 6.82 -9.07 2.67
N ARG A 104 6.26 -9.21 1.46
CA ARG A 104 6.72 -8.46 0.30
C ARG A 104 6.49 -6.96 0.45
N MET A 105 5.30 -6.54 0.90
CA MET A 105 5.02 -5.12 1.13
C MET A 105 5.96 -4.53 2.20
N LYS A 106 6.18 -5.25 3.31
CA LYS A 106 7.15 -4.86 4.34
C LYS A 106 8.55 -4.69 3.74
N ASN A 107 9.02 -5.66 2.98
CA ASN A 107 10.31 -5.61 2.32
C ASN A 107 10.44 -4.41 1.35
N ILE A 108 9.39 -4.10 0.59
CA ILE A 108 9.40 -2.95 -0.33
C ILE A 108 9.53 -1.63 0.45
N LEU A 109 8.76 -1.45 1.52
CA LEU A 109 8.86 -0.25 2.35
C LEU A 109 10.25 -0.14 3.02
N GLU A 110 10.75 -1.22 3.60
CA GLU A 110 12.06 -1.22 4.30
C GLU A 110 13.25 -0.90 3.38
N ASN A 111 13.11 -1.16 2.08
CA ASN A 111 14.17 -0.91 1.09
C ASN A 111 13.92 0.33 0.21
N GLN A 112 12.85 1.10 0.47
CA GLN A 112 12.57 2.31 -0.30
C GLN A 112 13.48 3.45 0.17
N GLU A 113 14.25 4.02 -0.76
CA GLU A 113 15.02 5.24 -0.50
C GLU A 113 14.11 6.39 -0.05
N ASN A 114 14.61 7.25 0.84
CA ASN A 114 13.89 8.35 1.48
C ASN A 114 12.73 7.93 2.40
N LEU A 115 12.61 6.64 2.74
CA LEU A 115 11.60 6.13 3.66
C LEU A 115 12.25 5.57 4.93
N GLU A 116 11.82 6.06 6.09
CA GLU A 116 12.16 5.48 7.39
C GLU A 116 10.90 4.93 8.06
N ILE A 117 11.01 3.77 8.71
CA ILE A 117 9.90 3.15 9.45
C ILE A 117 10.26 3.17 10.94
N ARG A 118 9.36 3.71 11.76
CA ARG A 118 9.47 3.69 13.22
C ARG A 118 8.28 2.97 13.83
N GLN A 119 8.59 1.94 14.62
CA GLN A 119 7.58 1.31 15.45
C GLN A 119 7.29 2.19 16.66
N THR A 120 6.16 2.89 16.65
CA THR A 120 5.74 3.81 17.69
C THR A 120 4.23 4.03 17.65
N VAL A 121 3.69 4.53 18.76
CA VAL A 121 2.34 5.10 18.81
C VAL A 121 2.47 6.61 18.59
N VAL A 122 1.54 7.20 17.84
CA VAL A 122 1.43 8.64 17.68
C VAL A 122 0.20 9.08 18.45
N ASP A 123 0.43 9.86 19.51
CA ASP A 123 -0.64 10.27 20.44
C ASP A 123 -1.29 11.59 20.03
N GLU A 124 -0.50 12.51 19.45
CA GLU A 124 -0.94 13.87 19.14
C GLU A 124 -0.29 14.40 17.85
N ILE A 125 -1.04 15.22 17.10
CA ILE A 125 -0.52 16.03 16.00
C ILE A 125 -0.29 17.44 16.55
N VAL A 126 0.96 17.89 16.54
CA VAL A 126 1.32 19.25 16.97
C VAL A 126 1.02 20.24 15.84
N VAL A 127 0.14 21.20 16.09
CA VAL A 127 -0.28 22.23 15.13
C VAL A 127 0.12 23.60 15.68
N LYS A 128 0.77 24.43 14.85
CA LYS A 128 1.18 25.80 15.21
C LYS A 128 0.68 26.79 14.16
N ASN A 129 -0.11 27.77 14.58
CA ASN A 129 -0.71 28.79 13.70
C ASN A 129 -1.62 28.19 12.59
N ASN A 130 -2.43 27.17 12.93
CA ASN A 130 -3.25 26.40 11.98
C ASN A 130 -2.44 25.78 10.83
N ARG A 131 -1.17 25.46 11.09
CA ARG A 131 -0.25 24.78 10.18
C ARG A 131 0.50 23.69 10.93
#